data_AF-A0A436CVM9-F1
#
_entry.id   AF-A0A436CVM9-F1
#
_cell.length_a   1.000
_cell.length_b   1.000
_cell.length_c   1.000
_cell.angle_alpha   90.00
_cell.angle_beta   90.00
_cell.angle_gamma   90.00
#
_symmetry.space_group_name_H-M   'P 1'
#
loop_
_entity.id
_entity.type
_entity.pdbx_description
1 polymer ?
#
loop_
_entity_poly.entity_id
_entity_poly.type
_entity_poly.pdbx_seq_one_letter_code
_entity_poly.pdbx_strand_id
1 'polypeptide(L)'
;MRFRFLLVAATIMAAVFGTSAAAFAYSAHTSTNLNVRSGPGAGYAKVGTLPAGFRVNVTGCQPGWCRIHGGGVSGWASAGYLERSQIVRPPIIIVRPPHRPPHWHKPHRPPHHRPPHRPRPGKCKIAPGFPCR
;
A
#
# COMPACT_ATOMS: atom_id res chain seq x y z
N MET A 1 -10.82 -4.15 -73.44
CA MET A 1 -9.86 -4.24 -72.32
C MET A 1 -10.26 -3.24 -71.25
N ARG A 2 -9.97 -3.49 -69.97
CA ARG A 2 -10.13 -2.57 -68.81
C ARG A 2 -11.50 -2.58 -68.13
N PHE A 3 -11.80 -3.59 -67.31
CA PHE A 3 -12.63 -3.45 -66.08
C PHE A 3 -12.63 -4.73 -65.22
N ARG A 4 -11.61 -5.60 -65.36
CA ARG A 4 -11.45 -6.82 -64.54
C ARG A 4 -10.41 -6.70 -63.42
N PHE A 5 -9.73 -5.56 -63.30
CA PHE A 5 -8.66 -5.35 -62.32
C PHE A 5 -9.05 -4.51 -61.09
N LEU A 6 -10.28 -3.99 -61.04
CA LEU A 6 -10.70 -3.08 -59.97
C LEU A 6 -11.30 -3.76 -58.73
N LEU A 7 -11.45 -5.09 -58.71
CA LEU A 7 -11.93 -5.84 -57.54
C LEU A 7 -10.82 -6.53 -56.72
N VAL A 8 -9.59 -6.58 -57.23
CA VAL A 8 -8.47 -7.23 -56.52
C VAL A 8 -7.72 -6.25 -55.59
N ALA A 9 -7.87 -4.94 -55.80
CA ALA A 9 -7.19 -3.93 -54.99
C ALA A 9 -7.88 -3.63 -53.64
N ALA A 10 -9.18 -3.93 -53.50
CA ALA A 10 -9.96 -3.62 -52.30
C ALA A 10 -9.86 -4.67 -51.18
N THR A 11 -9.38 -5.88 -51.47
CA THR A 11 -9.29 -6.97 -50.48
C THR A 11 -7.93 -7.05 -49.77
N ILE A 12 -6.90 -6.36 -50.27
CA ILE A 12 -5.56 -6.36 -49.64
C ILE A 12 -5.48 -5.34 -48.49
N MET A 13 -6.39 -4.36 -48.41
CA MET A 13 -6.36 -3.30 -47.38
C MET A 13 -7.10 -3.65 -46.08
N ALA A 14 -7.82 -4.78 -46.01
CA ALA A 14 -8.53 -5.19 -44.80
C ALA A 14 -7.72 -6.14 -43.89
N ALA A 15 -6.56 -6.64 -44.35
CA ALA A 15 -5.74 -7.60 -43.61
C ALA A 15 -4.64 -6.97 -42.73
N VAL A 16 -4.55 -5.63 -42.67
CA VAL A 16 -3.48 -4.92 -41.95
C VAL A 16 -3.97 -4.33 -40.61
N PHE A 17 -5.22 -4.58 -40.21
CA PHE A 17 -5.67 -4.33 -38.83
C PHE A 17 -5.07 -5.41 -37.91
N GLY A 18 -3.78 -5.26 -37.64
CA GLY A 18 -3.01 -6.09 -36.75
C GLY A 18 -3.72 -6.23 -35.42
N THR A 19 -4.02 -7.48 -35.06
CA THR A 19 -4.46 -7.85 -33.73
C THR A 19 -3.28 -7.63 -32.78
N SER A 20 -3.21 -6.43 -32.18
CA SER A 20 -2.27 -6.18 -31.11
C SER A 20 -2.61 -7.10 -29.93
N ALA A 21 -1.86 -8.19 -29.77
CA ALA A 21 -1.94 -9.01 -28.58
C ALA A 21 -1.57 -8.12 -27.39
N ALA A 22 -2.52 -7.85 -26.51
CA ALA A 22 -2.26 -7.13 -25.27
C ALA A 22 -1.20 -7.91 -24.48
N ALA A 23 -0.01 -7.34 -24.36
CA ALA A 23 1.05 -7.90 -23.52
C ALA A 23 0.69 -7.63 -22.06
N PHE A 24 0.16 -8.64 -21.38
CA PHE A 24 -0.11 -8.56 -19.94
C PHE A 24 1.21 -8.71 -19.19
N ALA A 25 1.84 -7.59 -18.88
CA ALA A 25 2.99 -7.55 -17.99
C ALA A 25 2.51 -7.52 -16.53
N TYR A 26 2.94 -8.49 -15.71
CA TYR A 26 2.64 -8.49 -14.27
C TYR A 26 3.80 -9.05 -13.46
N SER A 27 3.91 -8.65 -12.19
CA SER A 27 4.90 -9.21 -11.28
C SER A 27 4.40 -10.53 -10.68
N ALA A 28 5.25 -11.54 -10.62
CA ALA A 28 5.00 -12.81 -9.95
C ALA A 28 6.17 -13.15 -9.02
N HIS A 29 5.93 -14.05 -8.08
CA HIS A 29 6.95 -14.71 -7.28
C HIS A 29 7.02 -16.18 -7.65
N THR A 30 8.21 -16.75 -7.57
CA THR A 30 8.41 -18.19 -7.72
C THR A 30 7.97 -18.91 -6.44
N SER A 31 7.14 -19.94 -6.53
CA SER A 31 6.73 -20.72 -5.33
C SER A 31 7.82 -21.66 -4.85
N THR A 32 8.69 -22.11 -5.76
CA THR A 32 9.79 -23.04 -5.50
C THR A 32 11.03 -22.65 -6.34
N ASN A 33 12.10 -23.44 -6.23
CA ASN A 33 13.25 -23.35 -7.13
C ASN A 33 12.80 -23.65 -8.57
N LEU A 34 12.66 -22.60 -9.37
CA LEU A 34 12.04 -22.66 -10.69
C LEU A 34 13.10 -22.64 -11.78
N ASN A 35 13.07 -23.64 -12.65
CA ASN A 35 13.94 -23.70 -13.81
C ASN A 35 13.44 -22.78 -14.92
N VAL A 36 14.33 -21.92 -15.40
CA VAL A 36 14.09 -21.06 -16.55
C VAL A 36 14.65 -21.75 -17.78
N ARG A 37 13.86 -21.83 -18.84
CA ARG A 37 14.18 -22.54 -20.09
C ARG A 37 14.21 -21.59 -21.28
N SER A 38 14.90 -21.99 -22.35
CA SER A 38 15.00 -21.19 -23.58
C SER A 38 13.68 -21.11 -24.36
N GLY A 39 12.75 -22.04 -24.15
CA GLY A 39 11.47 -22.09 -24.83
C GLY A 39 10.32 -22.65 -23.98
N PRO A 40 9.07 -22.53 -24.49
CA PRO A 40 7.85 -22.95 -23.81
C PRO A 40 7.71 -24.48 -23.85
N GLY A 41 8.36 -25.17 -22.91
CA GLY A 41 8.27 -26.63 -22.83
C GLY A 41 9.36 -27.26 -21.97
N ALA A 42 9.10 -28.48 -21.49
CA ALA A 42 10.07 -29.23 -20.68
C ALA A 42 11.26 -29.76 -21.50
N GLY A 43 11.14 -29.85 -22.83
CA GLY A 43 12.20 -30.29 -23.73
C GLY A 43 13.23 -29.21 -24.07
N TYR A 44 12.96 -27.94 -23.77
CA TYR A 44 13.89 -26.85 -24.07
C TYR A 44 15.03 -26.79 -23.06
N ALA A 45 16.21 -26.36 -23.50
CA ALA A 45 17.39 -26.23 -22.66
C ALA A 45 17.15 -25.30 -21.47
N LYS A 46 17.73 -25.67 -20.31
CA LYS A 46 17.68 -24.86 -19.10
C LYS A 46 18.70 -23.73 -19.22
N VAL A 47 18.24 -22.49 -19.14
CA VAL A 47 19.07 -21.28 -19.19
C VAL A 47 19.42 -20.75 -17.80
N GLY A 48 18.66 -21.16 -16.77
CA GLY A 48 18.95 -20.78 -15.39
C GLY A 48 18.00 -21.40 -14.38
N THR A 49 18.20 -21.05 -13.11
CA THR A 49 17.29 -21.37 -12.01
C THR A 49 17.09 -20.12 -11.17
N LEU A 50 15.84 -19.87 -10.81
CA LEU A 50 15.48 -18.83 -9.85
C LEU A 50 15.10 -19.49 -8.52
N PRO A 51 15.58 -18.96 -7.39
CA PRO A 51 15.22 -19.49 -6.08
C PRO A 51 13.73 -19.25 -5.77
N ALA A 52 13.18 -19.96 -4.77
CA ALA A 52 11.83 -19.70 -4.27
C ALA A 52 11.68 -18.27 -3.71
N GLY A 53 10.50 -17.68 -3.83
CA GLY A 53 10.16 -16.31 -3.41
C GLY A 53 10.71 -15.21 -4.33
N PHE A 54 11.50 -15.57 -5.36
CA PHE A 54 12.15 -14.61 -6.23
C PHE A 54 11.12 -13.86 -7.08
N ARG A 55 11.20 -12.53 -7.08
CA ARG A 55 10.28 -11.67 -7.84
C ARG A 55 10.72 -11.61 -9.31
N VAL A 56 9.80 -11.95 -10.20
CA VAL A 56 10.00 -11.88 -11.66
C VAL A 56 8.91 -11.03 -12.31
N ASN A 57 9.24 -10.44 -13.45
CA ASN A 57 8.23 -9.84 -14.33
C ASN A 57 7.86 -10.83 -15.41
N VAL A 58 6.57 -11.15 -15.50
CA VAL A 58 5.98 -11.96 -16.55
C VAL A 58 5.59 -11.02 -17.69
N THR A 59 6.04 -11.27 -18.92
CA THR A 59 5.76 -10.41 -20.08
C THR A 59 4.71 -10.98 -21.03
N GLY A 60 4.41 -12.27 -20.90
CA GLY A 60 3.42 -12.97 -21.71
C GLY A 60 3.36 -14.45 -21.34
N CYS A 61 2.25 -15.10 -21.63
CA CYS A 61 2.08 -16.52 -21.35
C CYS A 61 1.50 -17.27 -22.55
N GLN A 62 1.95 -18.50 -22.70
CA GLN A 62 1.40 -19.56 -23.53
C GLN A 62 0.80 -20.64 -22.61
N PRO A 63 0.02 -21.59 -23.14
CA PRO A 63 -0.58 -22.66 -22.33
C PRO A 63 0.46 -23.38 -21.46
N GLY A 64 0.38 -23.18 -20.14
CA GLY A 64 1.27 -23.77 -19.14
C GLY A 64 2.65 -23.11 -18.98
N TRP A 65 3.03 -22.14 -19.82
CA TRP A 65 4.36 -21.53 -19.81
C TRP A 65 4.29 -20.01 -19.89
N CYS A 66 5.00 -19.31 -19.02
CA CYS A 66 5.08 -17.86 -19.03
C CYS A 66 6.50 -17.41 -19.32
N ARG A 67 6.62 -16.41 -20.18
CA ARG A 67 7.88 -15.72 -20.43
C ARG A 67 8.14 -14.76 -19.29
N ILE A 68 9.30 -14.92 -18.67
CA ILE A 68 9.72 -14.17 -17.50
C ILE A 68 11.03 -13.44 -17.75
N HIS A 69 11.21 -12.34 -17.03
CA HIS A 69 12.44 -11.59 -16.94
C HIS A 69 12.69 -11.22 -15.47
N GLY A 70 13.87 -11.58 -14.95
CA GLY A 70 14.26 -11.28 -13.57
C GLY A 70 15.60 -11.90 -13.21
N GLY A 71 16.34 -11.29 -12.30
CA GLY A 71 17.64 -11.83 -11.83
C GLY A 71 18.71 -11.93 -12.92
N GLY A 72 18.64 -11.09 -13.96
CA GLY A 72 19.57 -11.10 -15.09
C GLY A 72 19.31 -12.18 -16.13
N VAL A 73 18.25 -13.00 -15.96
CA VAL A 73 17.89 -14.04 -16.94
C VAL A 73 16.53 -13.73 -17.57
N SER A 74 16.42 -14.05 -18.86
CA SER A 74 15.17 -13.98 -19.62
C SER A 74 14.88 -15.33 -20.25
N GLY A 75 13.67 -15.84 -20.08
CA GLY A 75 13.30 -17.14 -20.64
C GLY A 75 11.87 -17.53 -20.29
N TRP A 76 11.61 -18.83 -20.32
CA TRP A 76 10.30 -19.42 -20.10
C TRP A 76 10.30 -20.23 -18.81
N ALA A 77 9.26 -20.04 -18.01
CA ALA A 77 9.03 -20.77 -16.78
C ALA A 77 7.61 -21.33 -16.77
N SER A 78 7.41 -22.45 -16.07
CA SER A 78 6.09 -23.06 -15.98
C SER A 78 5.16 -22.18 -15.14
N ALA A 79 3.96 -21.92 -15.67
CA ALA A 79 2.98 -21.01 -15.07
C ALA A 79 2.47 -21.51 -13.71
N GLY A 80 2.48 -22.82 -13.47
CA GLY A 80 2.03 -23.42 -12.21
C GLY A 80 2.93 -23.10 -11.01
N TYR A 81 4.15 -22.63 -11.24
CA TYR A 81 5.10 -22.25 -10.18
C TYR A 81 5.25 -20.73 -10.04
N LEU A 82 4.42 -19.95 -10.74
CA LEU A 82 4.40 -18.49 -10.68
C LEU A 82 3.17 -18.03 -9.90
N GLU A 83 3.40 -17.52 -8.71
CA GLU A 83 2.37 -16.90 -7.89
C GLU A 83 2.27 -15.43 -8.26
N ARG A 84 1.11 -15.03 -8.80
CA ARG A 84 0.86 -13.64 -9.17
C ARG A 84 0.94 -12.76 -7.92
N SER A 85 1.88 -11.82 -7.94
CA SER A 85 2.01 -10.76 -6.94
C SER A 85 0.88 -9.78 -7.20
N GLN A 86 -0.30 -10.06 -6.66
CA GLN A 86 -1.33 -9.04 -6.52
C GLN A 86 -0.72 -7.98 -5.61
N ILE A 87 -0.81 -6.71 -5.97
CA ILE A 87 -0.66 -5.63 -4.99
C ILE A 87 -1.88 -5.80 -4.06
N VAL A 88 -1.75 -6.66 -3.05
CA VAL A 88 -2.64 -6.65 -1.91
C VAL A 88 -2.33 -5.31 -1.26
N ARG A 89 -3.14 -4.29 -1.55
CA ARG A 89 -3.14 -3.08 -0.73
C ARG A 89 -3.30 -3.59 0.70
N PRO A 90 -2.31 -3.40 1.59
CA PRO A 90 -2.46 -3.86 2.96
C PRO A 90 -3.76 -3.22 3.49
N PRO A 91 -4.62 -3.98 4.18
CA PRO A 91 -5.79 -3.37 4.80
C PRO A 91 -5.29 -2.23 5.68
N ILE A 92 -5.91 -1.05 5.57
CA ILE A 92 -5.66 0.04 6.51
C ILE A 92 -6.15 -0.48 7.86
N ILE A 93 -5.23 -0.90 8.73
CA ILE A 93 -5.55 -1.22 10.11
C ILE A 93 -5.81 0.10 10.81
N ILE A 94 -7.08 0.51 10.88
CA ILE A 94 -7.49 1.64 11.72
C ILE A 94 -7.39 1.15 13.16
N VAL A 95 -6.20 1.27 13.75
CA VAL A 95 -6.03 1.08 15.19
C VAL A 95 -6.76 2.24 15.86
N ARG A 96 -7.97 1.97 16.39
CA ARG A 96 -8.64 2.92 17.27
C ARG A 96 -7.74 3.07 18.49
N PRO A 97 -7.14 4.23 18.77
CA PRO A 97 -6.19 4.35 19.86
C PRO A 97 -6.87 3.93 21.17
N PRO A 98 -6.42 2.88 21.86
CA PRO A 98 -6.76 2.75 23.26
C PRO A 98 -5.92 3.85 23.90
N HIS A 99 -6.56 4.91 24.37
CA HIS A 99 -6.15 5.76 25.50
C HIS A 99 -7.02 7.02 25.45
N ARG A 100 -7.97 7.09 26.37
CA ARG A 100 -8.53 8.37 26.79
C ARG A 100 -7.32 9.21 27.23
N PRO A 101 -7.08 10.41 26.67
CA PRO A 101 -5.97 11.25 27.11
C PRO A 101 -6.07 11.43 28.63
N PRO A 102 -4.93 11.48 29.34
CA PRO A 102 -4.93 11.75 30.77
C PRO A 102 -5.79 12.98 31.04
N HIS A 103 -6.83 12.82 31.85
CA HIS A 103 -7.59 13.96 32.33
C HIS A 103 -6.68 14.66 33.35
N TRP A 104 -6.06 15.75 32.92
CA TRP A 104 -5.36 16.64 33.83
C TRP A 104 -6.39 17.14 34.85
N HIS A 105 -6.33 16.62 36.07
CA HIS A 105 -7.06 17.19 37.18
C HIS A 105 -6.50 18.59 37.37
N LYS A 106 -7.34 19.62 37.18
CA LYS A 106 -6.94 20.98 37.53
C LYS A 106 -6.48 20.96 38.99
N PRO A 107 -5.31 21.53 39.33
CA PRO A 107 -4.86 21.59 40.71
C PRO A 107 -5.96 22.18 41.59
N HIS A 108 -6.27 21.51 42.70
CA HIS A 108 -7.17 22.07 43.69
C HIS A 108 -6.58 23.41 44.13
N ARG A 109 -7.31 24.50 43.90
CA ARG A 109 -6.90 25.83 44.36
C ARG A 109 -6.74 25.75 45.88
N PRO A 110 -5.57 26.08 46.46
CA PRO A 110 -5.38 26.06 47.90
C PRO A 110 -6.43 26.93 48.59
N PRO A 111 -6.87 26.58 49.80
CA PRO A 111 -7.74 27.46 50.58
C PRO A 111 -7.05 28.81 50.78
N HIS A 112 -7.61 29.86 50.19
CA HIS A 112 -7.12 31.21 50.43
C HIS A 112 -7.43 31.59 51.87
N HIS A 113 -6.40 32.01 52.62
CA HIS A 113 -6.61 32.57 53.95
C HIS A 113 -7.45 33.82 53.83
N ARG A 114 -8.69 33.77 54.32
CA ARG A 114 -9.50 34.97 54.50
C ARG A 114 -8.95 35.69 55.73
N PRO A 115 -8.43 36.93 55.60
CA PRO A 115 -7.98 37.67 56.77
C PRO A 115 -9.16 37.85 57.74
N PRO A 116 -8.89 37.88 59.06
CA PRO A 116 -9.93 38.09 60.05
C PRO A 116 -10.68 39.40 59.76
N HIS A 117 -12.01 39.37 59.89
CA HIS A 117 -12.84 40.55 59.72
C HIS A 117 -12.39 41.65 60.68
N ARG A 118 -11.83 42.75 60.16
CA ARG A 118 -11.53 43.93 60.97
C ARG A 118 -12.85 44.56 61.41
N PRO A 119 -13.08 44.80 62.71
CA PRO A 119 -14.25 45.53 63.17
C PRO A 119 -14.27 46.92 62.54
N ARG A 120 -15.46 47.40 62.16
CA ARG A 120 -15.65 48.75 61.63
C ARG A 120 -15.16 49.80 62.66
N PRO A 121 -14.46 50.87 62.24
CA PRO A 121 -14.08 51.95 63.14
C PRO A 121 -15.33 52.54 63.81
N GLY A 122 -15.29 52.72 65.14
CA GLY A 122 -16.41 53.28 65.93
C GLY A 122 -17.09 52.34 66.92
N LYS A 123 -16.60 51.10 67.08
CA LYS A 123 -17.05 50.15 68.13
C LYS A 123 -15.89 49.64 69.00
N CYS A 124 -14.91 50.48 69.30
CA CYS A 124 -13.89 50.15 70.29
C CYS A 124 -14.49 50.34 71.69
N LYS A 125 -14.66 49.26 72.45
CA LYS A 125 -14.98 49.31 73.88
C LYS A 125 -13.83 48.64 74.62
N ILE A 126 -12.94 49.42 75.23
CA ILE A 126 -11.91 48.88 76.13
C ILE A 126 -12.55 48.60 77.51
N ALA A 127 -13.48 49.44 77.96
CA ALA A 127 -14.45 49.24 79.05
C ALA A 127 -15.46 50.41 79.03
N PRO A 128 -16.64 50.33 79.69
CA PRO A 128 -17.51 51.50 79.85
C PRO A 128 -16.80 52.59 80.65
N GLY A 129 -16.64 53.79 80.06
CA GLY A 129 -16.15 54.98 80.79
C GLY A 129 -14.76 55.52 80.42
N PHE A 130 -14.07 54.95 79.43
CA PHE A 130 -12.76 55.47 78.98
C PHE A 130 -12.77 55.86 77.49
N PRO A 131 -12.49 57.13 77.13
CA PRO A 131 -12.30 57.52 75.73
C PRO A 131 -10.96 57.02 75.20
N CYS A 132 -10.97 56.49 73.98
CA CYS A 132 -9.75 56.13 73.25
C CYS A 132 -9.03 57.43 72.86
N ARG A 133 -7.88 57.71 73.48
CA ARG A 133 -6.99 58.79 73.06
C ARG A 133 -5.80 58.22 72.31
#